data_AF-A0A2V4C3U5-F1
#
_entry.id   AF-A0A2V4C3U5-F1
#
_cell.length_a   1.000
_cell.length_b   1.000
_cell.length_c   1.000
_cell.angle_alpha   90.00
_cell.angle_beta   90.00
_cell.angle_gamma   90.00
#
_symmetry.space_group_name_H-M   'P 1'
#
loop_
_entity.id
_entity.type
_entity.pdbx_description
1 polymer ?
#
loop_
_entity_poly.entity_id
_entity_poly.type
_entity_poly.pdbx_seq_one_letter_code
_entity_poly.pdbx_strand_id
1 'polypeptide(L)' 'MNSKTQKCDECKSLYFSESSEMTSLCPECSFYLYGKKNCEHKFENDRCINCYWNGKSSKYVNNLKSDK' A
#
# COMPACT_ATOMS: atom_id res chain seq x y z
N MET A 1 -0.37 20.27 6.77
CA MET A 1 -1.13 19.25 6.01
C MET A 1 -1.30 18.04 6.91
N ASN A 2 -2.52 17.70 7.34
CA ASN A 2 -2.80 16.50 8.14
C ASN A 2 -3.14 15.35 7.19
N SER A 3 -2.12 14.69 6.63
CA SER A 3 -2.32 13.48 5.83
C SER A 3 -2.86 12.38 6.74
N LYS A 4 -4.14 11.99 6.57
CA LYS A 4 -4.74 10.90 7.34
C LYS A 4 -4.06 9.59 6.94
N THR A 5 -3.31 9.02 7.86
CA THR A 5 -2.77 7.67 7.72
C THR A 5 -3.83 6.67 8.15
N GLN A 6 -3.99 5.61 7.36
CA GLN A 6 -4.81 4.46 7.66
C GLN A 6 -3.98 3.20 7.66
N LYS A 7 -4.49 2.16 8.31
CA LYS A 7 -3.83 0.86 8.39
C LYS A 7 -4.51 -0.06 7.38
N CYS A 8 -3.71 -0.65 6.51
CA CYS A 8 -4.21 -1.61 5.52
C CYS A 8 -4.69 -2.88 6.24
N ASP A 9 -5.90 -3.33 5.94
CA ASP A 9 -6.46 -4.54 6.57
C ASP A 9 -5.69 -5.81 6.19
N GLU A 10 -5.09 -5.82 5.00
CA GLU A 10 -4.34 -6.97 4.46
C GLU A 10 -2.93 -7.07 5.02
N CYS A 11 -2.11 -6.05 4.80
CA CYS A 11 -0.70 -6.08 5.18
C CYS A 11 -0.41 -5.44 6.55
N LYS A 12 -1.43 -4.87 7.20
CA LYS A 12 -1.31 -4.14 8.48
C LYS A 12 -0.32 -2.98 8.46
N SER A 13 0.09 -2.54 7.27
CA SER A 13 0.98 -1.41 7.07
C SER A 13 0.20 -0.09 7.10
N LEU A 14 0.87 0.97 7.54
CA LEU A 14 0.31 2.32 7.47
C LEU A 14 0.46 2.86 6.05
N TYR A 15 -0.54 3.59 5.59
CA TYR A 15 -0.53 4.26 4.30
C TYR A 15 -1.40 5.52 4.33
N PHE A 16 -1.26 6.42 3.37
CA PHE A 16 -2.14 7.58 3.25
C PHE A 16 -3.47 7.16 2.60
N SER A 17 -4.60 7.38 3.26
CA SER A 17 -5.91 7.03 2.67
C SER A 17 -6.20 7.76 1.36
N GLU A 18 -5.57 8.91 1.16
CA GLU A 18 -5.65 9.75 -0.04
C GLU A 18 -4.90 9.14 -1.23
N SER A 19 -3.90 8.29 -0.97
CA SER A 19 -3.07 7.65 -1.98
C SER A 19 -3.69 6.38 -2.58
N SER A 20 -4.75 5.85 -1.95
CA SER A 20 -5.42 4.63 -2.37
C SER A 20 -6.84 4.93 -2.80
N GLU A 21 -7.31 4.24 -3.84
CA GLU A 21 -8.73 4.26 -4.22
C GLU A 21 -9.60 3.56 -3.16
N MET A 22 -9.00 2.74 -2.28
CA MET A 22 -9.70 2.00 -1.23
C MET A 22 -9.28 2.49 0.15
N THR A 23 -10.27 2.90 0.96
CA THR A 23 -10.07 3.38 2.33
C THR A 23 -9.57 2.33 3.32
N SER A 24 -9.66 1.04 2.98
CA SER A 24 -9.21 -0.09 3.82
C SER A 24 -7.91 -0.76 3.37
N LEU A 25 -7.45 -0.50 2.13
CA LEU A 25 -6.29 -1.17 1.54
C LEU A 25 -5.26 -0.17 1.05
N CYS A 26 -3.97 -0.46 1.27
CA CYS A 26 -2.90 0.33 0.68
C CYS A 26 -2.88 0.17 -0.86
N PRO A 27 -2.29 1.13 -1.60
CA PRO A 27 -2.26 1.10 -3.06
C PRO A 27 -1.69 -0.20 -3.61
N GLU A 28 -0.63 -0.71 -2.97
CA GLU A 28 -0.01 -1.99 -3.30
C GLU A 28 -1.00 -3.15 -3.19
N CYS A 29 -1.63 -3.35 -2.02
CA CYS A 29 -2.59 -4.44 -1.82
C CYS A 29 -3.80 -4.30 -2.76
N SER A 30 -4.30 -3.08 -2.97
CA SER A 30 -5.43 -2.86 -3.90
C SER A 30 -5.07 -3.18 -5.35
N PHE A 31 -3.82 -2.94 -5.78
CA PHE A 31 -3.33 -3.28 -7.11
C PHE A 31 -3.24 -4.79 -7.30
N TYR A 32 -2.63 -5.52 -6.37
CA TYR A 32 -2.49 -6.98 -6.50
C TYR A 32 -3.81 -7.74 -6.32
N LEU A 33 -4.70 -7.28 -5.43
CA LEU A 33 -5.96 -7.96 -5.13
C LEU A 33 -7.08 -7.62 -6.11
N TYR A 34 -7.17 -6.35 -6.53
CA TYR A 34 -8.31 -5.83 -7.30
C TYR A 34 -7.91 -5.15 -8.61
N GLY A 35 -6.62 -5.11 -8.96
CA GLY A 35 -6.14 -4.45 -10.18
C GLY A 35 -6.31 -2.93 -10.18
N LYS A 36 -6.43 -2.30 -9.01
CA LYS A 36 -6.55 -0.83 -8.86
C LYS A 36 -5.25 -0.11 -9.17
N LYS A 37 -5.26 1.23 -9.30
CA LYS A 37 -4.04 1.98 -9.61
C LYS A 37 -2.99 1.79 -8.52
N ASN A 38 -1.80 1.30 -8.89
CA ASN A 38 -0.68 1.22 -7.94
C ASN A 38 -0.05 2.61 -7.72
N CYS A 39 0.55 2.79 -6.54
CA CYS A 39 1.39 3.93 -6.26
C CYS A 39 2.79 3.70 -6.85
N GLU A 40 3.38 4.74 -7.42
CA GLU A 40 4.82 4.77 -7.70
C GLU A 40 5.56 4.90 -6.37
N HIS A 41 5.89 3.74 -5.79
CA HIS A 41 6.52 3.66 -4.48
C HIS A 41 7.90 4.31 -4.49
N LYS A 42 8.00 5.52 -3.94
CA LYS A 42 9.26 6.25 -3.77
C LYS A 42 9.66 6.24 -2.31
N PHE A 43 10.55 5.33 -1.95
CA PHE A 43 11.01 5.15 -0.58
C PHE A 43 12.06 6.17 -0.18
N GLU A 44 11.83 6.85 0.94
CA GLU A 44 12.79 7.71 1.62
C GLU A 44 12.68 7.44 3.13
N ASN A 45 13.78 7.07 3.79
CA ASN A 45 13.77 6.63 5.20
C ASN A 45 12.78 5.47 5.50
N ASP A 46 12.86 4.38 4.73
CA ASP A 46 12.05 3.15 4.91
C ASP A 46 10.53 3.31 4.74
N ARG A 47 10.05 4.48 4.30
CA ARG A 47 8.65 4.73 3.99
C ARG A 47 8.50 5.38 2.63
N CYS A 48 7.43 5.03 1.93
CA CYS A 48 7.08 5.69 0.70
C CYS A 48 6.64 7.13 0.98
N ILE A 49 7.24 8.12 0.33
CA ILE A 49 6.83 9.53 0.51
C ILE A 49 5.45 9.81 -0.09
N ASN A 50 5.04 9.01 -1.09
CA ASN A 50 3.78 9.21 -1.82
C ASN A 50 2.58 8.58 -1.12
N CYS A 51 2.76 7.40 -0.52
CA CYS A 51 1.66 6.66 0.11
C CYS A 51 1.93 6.25 1.56
N TYR A 52 3.05 6.64 2.16
CA TYR A 52 3.48 6.29 3.53
C TYR A 52 3.66 4.80 3.84
N TRP A 53 3.51 3.96 2.81
CA TRP A 53 3.68 2.53 2.92
C TRP A 53 5.12 2.15 3.25
N ASN A 54 5.29 1.22 4.19
CA ASN A 54 6.60 0.77 4.68
C ASN A 54 7.18 -0.45 3.93
N GLY A 55 6.66 -0.77 2.74
CA GLY A 55 7.12 -1.93 1.97
C GLY A 55 6.60 -3.29 2.46
N LYS A 56 5.84 -3.35 3.56
CA LYS A 56 5.28 -4.62 4.06
C LYS A 56 4.02 -5.02 3.30
N SER A 57 4.01 -6.24 2.78
CA SER A 57 2.86 -6.89 2.17
C SER A 57 2.47 -8.15 2.95
N SER A 58 1.21 -8.58 2.85
CA SER A 58 0.76 -9.85 3.42
C SER A 58 1.39 -11.02 2.66
N LYS A 59 1.43 -12.21 3.30
CA LYS A 59 1.93 -13.43 2.64
C LYS A 59 1.20 -13.72 1.34
N TYR A 60 -0.11 -13.48 1.31
CA TYR A 60 -0.94 -13.67 0.12
C TYR A 60 -0.53 -12.72 -1.01
N VAL A 61 -0.40 -11.42 -0.74
CA VAL A 61 0.05 -10.44 -1.74
C VAL A 61 1.49 -10.71 -2.20
N ASN A 62 2.37 -11.16 -1.31
CA ASN A 62 3.72 -11.59 -1.68
C ASN A 62 3.74 -12.80 -2.62
N ASN A 63 2.83 -13.76 -2.42
CA ASN A 63 2.69 -14.87 -3.36
C ASN A 63 2.21 -14.38 -4.73
N LEU A 64 1.22 -13.48 -4.77
CA LEU A 64 0.76 -12.85 -6.03
C LEU A 64 1.84 -12.03 -6.73
N LYS A 65 2.77 -11.44 -5.97
CA LYS A 65 3.95 -10.73 -6.49
C LYS A 65 4.97 -11.66 -7.13
N SER A 66 5.16 -12.85 -6.55
CA SER A 66 6.17 -13.81 -7.00
C SER A 66 5.73 -14.66 -8.20
N ASP A 67 4.42 -14.73 -8.45
CA ASP A 67 3.82 -15.51 -9.54
C ASP A 67 3.69 -14.70 -10.86
N LYS A 68 4.01 -13.41 -10.82
CA LYS A 68 4.05 -12.49 -11.98
C LYS A 68 5.48 -12.25 -12.44
#